data_AF-A0A401W3I4-F1
#
_entry.id   AF-A0A401W3I4-F1
#
_cell.length_a   1.000
_cell.length_b   1.000
_cell.length_c   1.000
_cell.angle_alpha   90.00
_cell.angle_beta   90.00
_cell.angle_gamma   90.00
#
_symmetry.space_group_name_H-M   'P 1'
#
loop_
_entity.id
_entity.type
_entity.pdbx_description
1 polymer ?
#
loop_
_entity_poly.entity_id
_entity_poly.type
_entity_poly.pdbx_seq_one_letter_code
_entity_poly.pdbx_strand_id
1 'polypeptide(L)'
;MRGLTGCGTGGLARGTVSGSGLTRNRPAGGRSTVRRTSGGAALAGVAALSLLLAGCNPGGEGVRTEGTAGSPPASTGRSVHAPSPSPSVSAPYEKVDAVDLVRHDPKVGDDVKKSLGKPCAAEEYPVEVTYAALTHGKDPDVVVNVMTCADSVGIGSYVYRKKGGTYENVFADEQPSVRAGVNKGELEVSKQTYDTGDKVCCASGEDVMTYRWTGGRFVEYARYHTDYSNNGGTETATPEPAPED
;
A
#
# COMPACT_ATOMS: atom_id res chain seq x y z
N MET A 1 -55.23 -26.55 -4.99
CA MET A 1 -55.29 -26.82 -3.54
C MET A 1 -53.94 -26.38 -2.97
N ARG A 2 -53.80 -25.16 -2.43
CA ARG A 2 -54.04 -24.72 -1.04
C ARG A 2 -53.06 -25.28 0.01
N GLY A 3 -52.37 -24.36 0.71
CA GLY A 3 -51.58 -24.55 1.94
C GLY A 3 -50.26 -23.75 1.87
N LEU A 4 -50.13 -22.45 2.16
CA LEU A 4 -50.38 -21.64 3.38
C LEU A 4 -49.52 -22.00 4.61
N THR A 5 -48.58 -21.08 4.90
CA THR A 5 -48.33 -20.40 6.19
C THR A 5 -47.61 -21.13 7.34
N GLY A 6 -46.52 -20.51 7.79
CA GLY A 6 -45.95 -20.68 9.13
C GLY A 6 -45.15 -19.43 9.55
N CYS A 7 -45.83 -18.44 10.11
CA CYS A 7 -45.24 -17.32 10.85
C CYS A 7 -45.20 -17.70 12.34
N GLY A 8 -44.01 -17.68 12.95
CA GLY A 8 -43.80 -18.00 14.35
C GLY A 8 -43.16 -16.83 15.09
N THR A 9 -43.97 -16.16 15.90
CA THR A 9 -43.60 -15.12 16.87
C THR A 9 -43.19 -15.75 18.20
N GLY A 10 -42.27 -15.08 18.92
CA GLY A 10 -42.22 -15.12 20.39
C GLY A 10 -40.84 -15.34 20.99
N GLY A 11 -40.42 -14.42 21.89
CA GLY A 11 -39.39 -14.72 22.89
C GLY A 11 -38.49 -13.56 23.29
N LEU A 12 -39.03 -12.54 23.97
CA LEU A 12 -38.23 -11.64 24.82
C LEU A 12 -37.55 -12.47 25.92
N ALA A 13 -36.25 -12.28 26.13
CA ALA A 13 -35.61 -12.59 27.41
C ALA A 13 -34.55 -11.52 27.74
N ARG A 14 -34.92 -10.65 28.69
CA ARG A 14 -34.01 -9.79 29.45
C ARG A 14 -33.21 -10.67 30.40
N GLY A 15 -31.88 -10.57 30.37
CA GLY A 15 -30.99 -11.09 31.40
C GLY A 15 -30.23 -9.96 32.06
N THR A 16 -30.43 -9.78 33.37
CA THR A 16 -29.70 -8.85 34.25
C THR A 16 -29.17 -9.67 35.42
N VAL A 17 -27.85 -9.75 35.63
CA VAL A 17 -27.16 -10.24 36.86
C VAL A 17 -25.76 -9.60 36.82
N SER A 18 -25.44 -8.59 37.65
CA SER A 18 -25.03 -8.62 39.07
C SER A 18 -23.51 -8.82 39.28
N GLY A 19 -22.85 -7.73 39.68
CA GLY A 19 -22.21 -7.63 41.01
C GLY A 19 -20.88 -8.33 41.29
N SER A 20 -19.85 -7.49 41.47
CA SER A 20 -18.87 -7.50 42.57
C SER A 20 -17.86 -8.65 42.73
N GLY A 21 -16.57 -8.30 42.66
CA GLY A 21 -15.47 -9.16 43.08
C GLY A 21 -14.12 -8.44 43.11
N LEU A 22 -13.89 -7.61 44.12
CA LEU A 22 -12.59 -7.07 44.50
C LEU A 22 -11.71 -8.20 45.07
N THR A 23 -10.59 -8.52 44.43
CA THR A 23 -9.49 -9.24 45.08
C THR A 23 -8.17 -8.53 44.87
N ARG A 24 -7.69 -8.01 45.98
CA ARG A 24 -6.45 -7.28 46.23
C ARG A 24 -5.30 -8.29 46.37
N ASN A 25 -4.30 -8.25 45.50
CA ASN A 25 -3.03 -8.94 45.72
C ASN A 25 -1.89 -7.94 45.95
N ARG A 26 -1.30 -8.07 47.13
CA ARG A 26 -0.08 -7.40 47.62
C ARG A 26 1.07 -8.41 47.55
N PRO A 27 2.29 -7.97 47.21
CA PRO A 27 3.49 -8.36 47.94
C PRO A 27 4.21 -7.09 48.47
N ALA A 28 4.57 -6.99 49.75
CA ALA A 28 5.85 -7.43 50.33
C ALA A 28 7.03 -7.03 49.42
N GLY A 29 7.83 -6.00 49.68
CA GLY A 29 8.57 -5.71 50.90
C GLY A 29 10.06 -5.76 50.52
N GLY A 30 10.79 -4.65 50.60
CA GLY A 30 12.23 -4.63 50.32
C GLY A 30 12.83 -3.23 50.20
N ARG A 31 13.28 -2.67 51.33
CA ARG A 31 14.21 -1.53 51.40
C ARG A 31 15.64 -2.08 51.29
N SER A 32 16.50 -1.47 50.48
CA SER A 32 17.97 -1.43 50.67
C SER A 32 18.57 -0.38 49.72
N THR A 33 18.99 0.76 50.27
CA THR A 33 20.36 1.18 50.60
C THR A 33 21.04 2.00 49.51
N VAL A 34 21.29 3.25 49.89
CA VAL A 34 22.11 4.30 49.28
C VAL A 34 23.51 3.79 48.94
N ARG A 35 24.05 4.22 47.79
CA ARG A 35 25.50 4.50 47.68
C ARG A 35 25.76 5.65 46.71
N ARG A 36 26.10 6.81 47.28
CA ARG A 36 26.85 7.89 46.61
C ARG A 36 28.31 7.45 46.52
N THR A 37 28.95 7.64 45.38
CA THR A 37 30.40 7.85 45.30
C THR A 37 30.69 9.01 44.36
N SER A 38 31.20 10.07 44.97
CA SER A 38 31.86 11.24 44.41
C SER A 38 33.24 10.91 43.86
N GLY A 39 33.68 11.62 42.83
CA GLY A 39 35.09 11.70 42.45
C GLY A 39 35.29 12.48 41.15
N GLY A 40 35.69 13.74 41.27
CA GLY A 40 36.12 14.56 40.13
C GLY A 40 37.64 14.59 39.98
N ALA A 41 38.11 15.07 38.83
CA ALA A 41 39.33 15.85 38.68
C ALA A 41 39.36 16.45 37.26
N ALA A 42 39.43 17.77 37.18
CA ALA A 42 39.73 18.53 35.97
C ALA A 42 41.25 18.57 35.75
N LEU A 43 41.70 18.49 34.50
CA LEU A 43 43.00 19.03 34.07
C LEU A 43 42.84 19.66 32.69
N ALA A 44 43.04 20.98 32.65
CA ALA A 44 43.23 21.79 31.46
C ALA A 44 44.71 21.80 31.06
N GLY A 45 45.01 21.88 29.75
CA GLY A 45 46.37 22.10 29.26
C GLY A 45 46.43 22.21 27.73
N VAL A 46 46.63 23.42 27.24
CA VAL A 46 46.68 23.87 25.83
C VAL A 46 48.13 23.93 25.33
N ALA A 47 48.33 23.67 24.02
CA ALA A 47 49.30 24.26 23.05
C ALA A 47 49.86 23.16 22.11
N ALA A 48 49.41 23.03 20.85
CA ALA A 48 49.74 23.82 19.65
C ALA A 48 51.17 23.62 19.11
N LEU A 49 51.31 23.07 17.89
CA LEU A 49 52.15 23.56 16.76
C LEU A 49 52.31 22.51 15.62
N SER A 50 51.45 22.67 14.61
CA SER A 50 51.69 22.64 13.14
C SER A 50 52.81 21.83 12.48
N LEU A 51 52.44 21.08 11.42
CA LEU A 51 53.11 21.13 10.09
C LEU A 51 52.16 20.68 8.96
N LEU A 52 52.04 21.54 7.95
CA LEU A 52 51.30 21.40 6.70
C LEU A 52 51.99 20.42 5.74
N LEU A 53 51.22 19.54 5.09
CA LEU A 53 51.50 19.07 3.74
C LEU A 53 50.22 19.17 2.90
N ALA A 54 50.30 20.03 1.89
CA ALA A 54 49.26 20.28 0.91
C ALA A 54 49.11 19.08 -0.05
N GLY A 55 47.86 18.69 -0.30
CA GLY A 55 47.46 17.82 -1.40
C GLY A 55 46.22 18.42 -2.03
N CYS A 56 46.42 19.23 -3.06
CA CYS A 56 45.37 19.84 -3.85
C CYS A 56 44.63 18.75 -4.63
N ASN A 57 43.34 18.57 -4.37
CA ASN A 57 42.44 17.96 -5.34
C ASN A 57 41.12 18.75 -5.27
N PRO A 58 40.81 19.60 -6.26
CA PRO A 58 39.47 20.14 -6.40
C PRO A 58 38.55 18.96 -6.72
N GLY A 59 37.91 18.42 -5.68
CA GLY A 59 36.80 17.49 -5.84
C GLY A 59 35.76 18.19 -6.69
N GLY A 60 35.53 17.65 -7.88
CA GLY A 60 34.66 18.24 -8.89
C GLY A 60 33.28 18.54 -8.29
N GLU A 61 32.96 19.83 -8.26
CA GLU A 61 31.58 20.29 -8.17
C GLU A 61 30.87 19.80 -9.42
N GLY A 62 30.23 18.64 -9.30
CA GLY A 62 29.26 18.17 -10.28
C GLY A 62 28.04 19.06 -10.23
N VAL A 63 28.16 20.30 -10.71
CA VAL A 63 26.99 21.09 -11.09
C VAL A 63 26.31 20.32 -12.21
N ARG A 64 25.26 19.59 -11.87
CA ARG A 64 24.28 19.21 -12.87
C ARG A 64 23.68 20.52 -13.35
N THR A 65 24.10 20.95 -14.54
CA THR A 65 23.34 21.90 -15.33
C THR A 65 22.00 21.24 -15.60
N GLU A 66 21.04 21.45 -14.69
CA GLU A 66 19.64 21.38 -15.07
C GLU A 66 19.49 22.40 -16.21
N GLY A 67 19.31 21.90 -17.42
CA GLY A 67 19.07 22.75 -18.58
C GLY A 67 17.93 23.70 -18.26
N THR A 68 18.04 24.94 -18.74
CA THR A 68 17.01 25.97 -18.70
C THR A 68 15.62 25.35 -18.61
N ALA A 69 14.93 25.62 -17.49
CA ALA A 69 13.49 25.45 -17.41
C ALA A 69 12.88 26.36 -18.49
N GLY A 70 12.69 25.81 -19.69
CA GLY A 70 11.89 26.46 -20.70
C GLY A 70 10.53 26.68 -20.06
N SER A 71 10.16 27.95 -19.88
CA SER A 71 8.83 28.31 -19.40
C SER A 71 7.79 27.48 -20.15
N PRO A 72 7.02 26.62 -19.48
CA PRO A 72 5.98 25.90 -20.19
C PRO A 72 4.97 26.94 -20.69
N PRO A 73 4.54 26.90 -21.95
CA PRO A 73 3.31 27.57 -22.32
C PRO A 73 2.22 26.99 -21.41
N ALA A 74 1.40 27.87 -20.83
CA ALA A 74 0.34 27.57 -19.86
C ALA A 74 -0.30 26.19 -20.14
N SER A 75 0.03 25.21 -19.29
CA SER A 75 -0.45 23.84 -19.42
C SER A 75 -1.90 23.76 -18.99
N THR A 76 -2.79 23.54 -19.96
CA THR A 76 -4.06 22.84 -19.78
C THR A 76 -3.76 21.51 -19.09
N GLY A 77 -4.42 21.25 -17.96
CA GLY A 77 -4.17 20.11 -17.08
C GLY A 77 -4.10 18.78 -17.83
N ARG A 78 -2.91 18.18 -17.85
CA ARG A 78 -2.66 16.83 -18.33
C ARG A 78 -2.32 15.99 -17.11
N SER A 79 -3.19 15.03 -16.81
CA SER A 79 -3.02 14.00 -15.78
C SER A 79 -1.61 13.42 -15.85
N VAL A 80 -0.93 13.40 -14.69
CA VAL A 80 0.40 12.81 -14.54
C VAL A 80 0.21 11.29 -14.56
N HIS A 81 0.23 10.72 -15.76
CA HIS A 81 0.20 9.28 -15.95
C HIS A 81 1.55 8.73 -15.48
N ALA A 82 1.58 8.06 -14.32
CA ALA A 82 2.76 7.33 -13.89
C ALA A 82 3.12 6.28 -14.97
N PRO A 83 4.40 6.17 -15.38
CA PRO A 83 4.79 5.17 -16.36
C PRO A 83 4.46 3.78 -15.83
N SER A 84 3.71 3.00 -16.63
CA SER A 84 3.46 1.59 -16.37
C SER A 84 4.82 0.88 -16.17
N PRO A 85 5.08 0.24 -15.01
CA PRO A 85 6.31 -0.50 -14.84
C PRO A 85 6.35 -1.62 -15.89
N SER A 86 7.40 -1.65 -16.70
CA SER A 86 7.69 -2.81 -17.54
C SER A 86 7.93 -4.03 -16.64
N PRO A 87 7.38 -5.20 -16.96
CA PRO A 87 7.53 -6.39 -16.13
C PRO A 87 9.01 -6.74 -16.00
N SER A 88 9.55 -6.52 -14.80
CA SER A 88 10.89 -6.94 -14.44
C SER A 88 10.79 -8.37 -13.94
N VAL A 89 11.22 -9.35 -14.77
CA VAL A 89 11.96 -10.57 -14.40
C VAL A 89 11.94 -11.57 -15.56
N SER A 90 13.14 -11.92 -16.01
CA SER A 90 13.44 -12.99 -16.97
C SER A 90 13.31 -14.37 -16.34
N ALA A 91 12.19 -15.02 -16.54
CA ALA A 91 12.07 -16.48 -16.54
C ALA A 91 11.02 -16.87 -17.59
N PRO A 92 11.20 -17.95 -18.36
CA PRO A 92 10.16 -18.42 -19.27
C PRO A 92 9.02 -19.01 -18.45
N TYR A 93 8.03 -18.19 -18.11
CA TYR A 93 6.75 -18.64 -17.59
C TYR A 93 5.69 -18.60 -18.68
N GLU A 94 4.72 -19.51 -18.58
CA GLU A 94 3.57 -19.54 -19.47
C GLU A 94 2.72 -18.29 -19.23
N LYS A 95 2.47 -17.51 -20.29
CA LYS A 95 1.57 -16.36 -20.22
C LYS A 95 0.14 -16.86 -20.05
N VAL A 96 -0.53 -16.33 -19.05
CA VAL A 96 -1.93 -16.63 -18.74
C VAL A 96 -2.84 -15.71 -19.53
N ASP A 97 -3.96 -16.26 -20.02
CA ASP A 97 -5.08 -15.43 -20.47
C ASP A 97 -5.80 -14.86 -19.24
N ALA A 98 -5.45 -13.62 -18.89
CA ALA A 98 -6.00 -12.96 -17.71
C ALA A 98 -7.50 -12.64 -17.85
N VAL A 99 -7.98 -12.39 -19.08
CA VAL A 99 -9.39 -12.09 -19.33
C VAL A 99 -10.22 -13.34 -19.09
N ASP A 100 -9.81 -14.47 -19.66
CA ASP A 100 -10.48 -15.75 -19.44
C ASP A 100 -10.38 -16.21 -17.99
N LEU A 101 -9.23 -16.02 -17.34
CA LEU A 101 -9.04 -16.37 -15.94
C LEU A 101 -10.02 -15.62 -15.03
N VAL A 102 -10.14 -14.30 -15.18
CA VAL A 102 -11.06 -13.48 -14.36
C VAL A 102 -12.52 -13.75 -14.71
N ARG A 103 -12.86 -13.91 -16.00
CA ARG A 103 -14.25 -14.18 -16.43
C ARG A 103 -14.80 -15.50 -15.88
N HIS A 104 -13.96 -16.53 -15.75
CA HIS A 104 -14.38 -17.86 -15.30
C HIS A 104 -14.21 -18.07 -13.79
N ASP A 105 -13.63 -17.11 -13.07
CA ASP A 105 -13.47 -17.22 -11.63
C ASP A 105 -14.81 -17.00 -10.90
N PRO A 106 -15.32 -17.99 -10.16
CA PRO A 106 -16.58 -17.85 -9.43
C PRO A 106 -16.52 -16.83 -8.28
N LYS A 107 -15.32 -16.40 -7.84
CA LYS A 107 -15.14 -15.38 -6.81
C LYS A 107 -15.26 -13.95 -7.35
N VAL A 108 -15.22 -13.78 -8.68
CA VAL A 108 -15.31 -12.48 -9.35
C VAL A 108 -16.77 -12.08 -9.53
N GLY A 109 -17.11 -10.84 -9.18
CA GLY A 109 -18.44 -10.27 -9.29
C GLY A 109 -18.92 -10.08 -10.73
N ASP A 110 -20.24 -10.06 -10.91
CA ASP A 110 -20.86 -9.97 -12.24
C ASP A 110 -20.55 -8.66 -12.95
N ASP A 111 -20.39 -7.55 -12.22
CA ASP A 111 -20.09 -6.24 -12.80
C ASP A 111 -18.70 -6.21 -13.45
N VAL A 112 -17.70 -6.84 -12.81
CA VAL A 112 -16.35 -6.99 -13.40
C VAL A 112 -16.38 -7.96 -14.58
N LYS A 113 -17.10 -9.08 -14.49
CA LYS A 113 -17.25 -10.00 -15.63
C LYS A 113 -17.89 -9.33 -16.83
N LYS A 114 -18.88 -8.46 -16.58
CA LYS A 114 -19.58 -7.70 -17.61
C LYS A 114 -18.67 -6.66 -18.27
N SER A 115 -17.82 -5.96 -17.49
CA SER A 115 -16.84 -5.01 -18.06
C SER A 115 -15.85 -5.73 -18.97
N LEU A 116 -15.47 -6.95 -18.61
CA LEU A 116 -14.63 -7.81 -19.42
C LEU A 116 -15.36 -8.44 -20.59
N GLY A 117 -16.68 -8.29 -20.77
CA GLY A 117 -17.47 -8.97 -21.80
C GLY A 117 -17.11 -8.61 -23.25
N LYS A 118 -16.47 -7.46 -23.44
CA LYS A 118 -15.98 -6.97 -24.74
C LYS A 118 -14.66 -6.21 -24.60
N PRO A 119 -13.78 -6.22 -25.61
CA PRO A 119 -12.60 -5.36 -25.62
C PRO A 119 -12.97 -3.88 -25.61
N CYS A 120 -12.06 -3.04 -25.11
CA CYS A 120 -12.19 -1.58 -25.15
C CYS A 120 -11.93 -1.03 -26.56
N ALA A 121 -10.94 -1.59 -27.26
CA ALA A 121 -10.59 -1.24 -28.63
C ALA A 121 -9.94 -2.44 -29.32
N ALA A 122 -10.38 -2.77 -30.54
CA ALA A 122 -9.93 -3.97 -31.25
C ALA A 122 -10.01 -5.22 -30.35
N GLU A 123 -8.87 -5.82 -30.01
CA GLU A 123 -8.76 -7.01 -29.14
C GLU A 123 -8.16 -6.67 -27.75
N GLU A 124 -8.06 -5.39 -27.41
CA GLU A 124 -7.45 -4.92 -26.16
C GLU A 124 -8.50 -4.75 -25.05
N TYR A 125 -8.34 -5.52 -23.97
CA TYR A 125 -9.15 -5.43 -22.76
C TYR A 125 -8.52 -4.48 -21.74
N PRO A 126 -9.30 -3.88 -20.82
CA PRO A 126 -8.79 -2.95 -19.82
C PRO A 126 -8.16 -3.72 -18.64
N VAL A 127 -7.20 -4.58 -18.94
CA VAL A 127 -6.57 -5.50 -17.99
C VAL A 127 -5.08 -5.25 -17.94
N GLU A 128 -4.57 -5.00 -16.73
CA GLU A 128 -3.13 -4.94 -16.45
C GLU A 128 -2.71 -6.23 -15.74
N VAL A 129 -1.60 -6.82 -16.17
CA VAL A 129 -1.08 -8.09 -15.62
C VAL A 129 0.36 -7.90 -15.15
N THR A 130 0.62 -8.25 -13.90
CA THR A 130 1.97 -8.29 -13.32
C THR A 130 2.26 -9.68 -12.76
N TYR A 131 3.47 -10.19 -13.01
CA TYR A 131 3.94 -11.46 -12.46
C TYR A 131 4.92 -11.21 -11.33
N ALA A 132 4.69 -11.78 -10.15
CA ALA A 132 5.52 -11.54 -8.97
C ALA A 132 5.53 -12.74 -8.00
N ALA A 133 6.55 -12.84 -7.16
CA ALA A 133 6.65 -13.88 -6.14
C ALA A 133 6.08 -13.37 -4.80
N LEU A 134 4.77 -13.41 -4.63
CA LEU A 134 4.06 -12.89 -3.45
C LEU A 134 3.70 -14.00 -2.44
N THR A 135 3.45 -15.23 -2.90
CA THR A 135 2.93 -16.33 -2.08
C THR A 135 3.97 -17.42 -1.76
N HIS A 136 5.24 -17.13 -2.07
CA HIS A 136 6.41 -18.02 -1.92
C HIS A 136 6.25 -19.36 -2.68
N GLY A 137 5.49 -19.35 -3.78
CA GLY A 137 5.37 -20.46 -4.71
C GLY A 137 6.62 -20.67 -5.58
N LYS A 138 6.65 -21.77 -6.33
CA LYS A 138 7.69 -22.04 -7.34
C LYS A 138 7.44 -21.22 -8.61
N ASP A 139 6.18 -21.12 -9.01
CA ASP A 139 5.72 -20.31 -10.12
C ASP A 139 5.39 -18.89 -9.63
N PRO A 140 5.52 -17.86 -10.48
CA PRO A 140 5.07 -16.53 -10.16
C PRO A 140 3.55 -16.49 -9.93
N ASP A 141 3.13 -15.65 -8.99
CA ASP A 141 1.74 -15.24 -8.85
C ASP A 141 1.39 -14.23 -9.96
N VAL A 142 0.13 -14.22 -10.36
CA VAL A 142 -0.40 -13.32 -11.38
C VAL A 142 -1.29 -12.29 -10.71
N VAL A 143 -0.84 -11.04 -10.68
CA VAL A 143 -1.62 -9.89 -10.25
C VAL A 143 -2.38 -9.36 -11.46
N VAL A 144 -3.70 -9.26 -11.35
CA VAL A 144 -4.58 -8.80 -12.42
C VAL A 144 -5.39 -7.60 -11.92
N ASN A 145 -5.25 -6.46 -12.59
CA ASN A 145 -6.12 -5.30 -12.38
C ASN A 145 -7.08 -5.17 -13.56
N VAL A 146 -8.36 -5.00 -13.28
CA VAL A 146 -9.40 -4.71 -14.25
C VAL A 146 -9.82 -3.25 -14.08
N MET A 147 -9.86 -2.52 -15.18
CA MET A 147 -10.20 -1.10 -15.22
C MET A 147 -11.42 -0.85 -16.09
N THR A 148 -11.97 0.36 -16.01
CA THR A 148 -12.93 0.87 -16.98
C THR A 148 -12.23 1.28 -18.28
N CYS A 149 -12.89 1.04 -19.42
CA CYS A 149 -12.32 1.38 -20.73
C CYS A 149 -12.14 2.90 -20.96
N ALA A 150 -13.02 3.73 -20.39
CA ALA A 150 -13.09 5.15 -20.74
C ALA A 150 -12.05 6.00 -19.99
N ASP A 151 -11.82 5.68 -18.72
CA ASP A 151 -11.10 6.50 -17.76
C ASP A 151 -10.05 5.71 -16.95
N SER A 152 -9.86 4.42 -17.24
CA SER A 152 -8.86 3.57 -16.58
C SER A 152 -8.99 3.51 -15.05
N VAL A 153 -10.22 3.66 -14.55
CA VAL A 153 -10.54 3.54 -13.13
C VAL A 153 -10.57 2.07 -12.77
N GLY A 154 -9.80 1.69 -11.76
CA GLY A 154 -9.76 0.33 -11.24
C GLY A 154 -11.12 -0.10 -10.67
N ILE A 155 -11.59 -1.27 -11.07
CA ILE A 155 -12.86 -1.86 -10.63
C ILE A 155 -12.68 -3.27 -10.06
N GLY A 156 -11.47 -3.82 -10.16
CA GLY A 156 -11.14 -5.13 -9.61
C GLY A 156 -9.63 -5.35 -9.58
N SER A 157 -9.13 -5.90 -8.48
CA SER A 157 -7.75 -6.31 -8.31
C SER A 157 -7.69 -7.72 -7.72
N TYR A 158 -6.92 -8.59 -8.36
CA TYR A 158 -6.86 -10.01 -8.05
C TYR A 158 -5.43 -10.51 -7.96
N VAL A 159 -5.17 -11.49 -7.09
CA VAL A 159 -3.93 -12.26 -7.09
C VAL A 159 -4.26 -13.73 -7.29
N TYR A 160 -3.67 -14.30 -8.34
CA TYR A 160 -3.80 -15.71 -8.68
C TYR A 160 -2.50 -16.45 -8.43
N ARG A 161 -2.58 -17.52 -7.64
CA ARG A 161 -1.45 -18.39 -7.33
C ARG A 161 -1.59 -19.70 -8.10
N LYS A 162 -0.50 -20.17 -8.72
CA LYS A 162 -0.50 -21.50 -9.34
C LYS A 162 -0.51 -22.61 -8.29
N LYS A 163 -1.40 -23.59 -8.43
CA LYS A 163 -1.53 -24.76 -7.56
C LYS A 163 -2.07 -25.94 -8.36
N GLY A 164 -1.31 -27.03 -8.42
CA GLY A 164 -1.75 -28.25 -9.12
C GLY A 164 -2.01 -28.06 -10.62
N GLY A 165 -1.29 -27.12 -11.26
CA GLY A 165 -1.44 -26.83 -12.70
C GLY A 165 -2.53 -25.81 -13.05
N THR A 166 -3.35 -25.39 -12.08
CA THR A 166 -4.35 -24.34 -12.28
C THR A 166 -4.01 -23.10 -11.43
N TYR A 167 -4.67 -21.98 -11.72
CA TYR A 167 -4.56 -20.76 -10.93
C TYR A 167 -5.73 -20.66 -9.94
N GLU A 168 -5.41 -20.43 -8.68
CA GLU A 168 -6.36 -20.20 -7.59
C GLU A 168 -6.35 -18.70 -7.23
N ASN A 169 -7.52 -18.06 -7.19
CA ASN A 169 -7.65 -16.71 -6.66
C ASN A 169 -7.48 -16.71 -5.14
N VAL A 170 -6.45 -16.01 -4.67
CA VAL A 170 -6.06 -15.91 -3.26
C VAL A 170 -6.16 -14.49 -2.68
N PHE A 171 -6.55 -13.52 -3.52
CA PHE A 171 -6.84 -12.13 -3.15
C PHE A 171 -7.83 -11.56 -4.16
N ALA A 172 -8.85 -10.86 -3.67
CA ALA A 172 -9.81 -10.14 -4.50
C ALA A 172 -10.25 -8.86 -3.79
N ASP A 173 -10.27 -7.76 -4.52
CA ASP A 173 -10.84 -6.49 -4.09
C ASP A 173 -11.53 -5.84 -5.29
N GLU A 174 -12.84 -5.62 -5.18
CA GLU A 174 -13.68 -5.03 -6.23
C GLU A 174 -14.26 -3.68 -5.79
N GLN A 175 -13.66 -3.04 -4.78
CA GLN A 175 -14.05 -1.69 -4.42
C GLN A 175 -13.60 -0.70 -5.51
N PRO A 176 -14.40 0.34 -5.81
CA PRO A 176 -14.04 1.32 -6.83
C PRO A 176 -12.66 1.95 -6.58
N SER A 177 -11.98 2.31 -7.68
CA SER A 177 -10.63 2.91 -7.74
C SER A 177 -9.47 2.02 -7.28
N VAL A 178 -9.73 0.73 -7.04
CA VAL A 178 -8.70 -0.19 -6.54
C VAL A 178 -7.64 -0.52 -7.59
N ARG A 179 -6.38 -0.54 -7.16
CA ARG A 179 -5.27 -1.08 -7.94
C ARG A 179 -4.33 -1.87 -7.06
N ALA A 180 -3.93 -3.05 -7.52
CA ALA A 180 -2.89 -3.86 -6.89
C ALA A 180 -1.56 -3.66 -7.62
N GLY A 181 -0.52 -3.38 -6.84
CA GLY A 181 0.86 -3.30 -7.25
C GLY A 181 1.74 -4.23 -6.44
N VAL A 182 3.03 -4.22 -6.76
CA VAL A 182 4.04 -5.02 -6.07
C VAL A 182 5.15 -4.10 -5.61
N ASN A 183 5.40 -4.07 -4.31
CA ASN A 183 6.46 -3.28 -3.70
C ASN A 183 7.34 -4.20 -2.84
N LYS A 184 8.62 -4.31 -3.19
CA LYS A 184 9.61 -5.13 -2.45
C LYS A 184 9.15 -6.57 -2.13
N GLY A 185 8.43 -7.20 -3.06
CA GLY A 185 7.94 -8.58 -2.90
C GLY A 185 6.66 -8.70 -2.08
N GLU A 186 5.99 -7.58 -1.81
CA GLU A 186 4.73 -7.52 -1.09
C GLU A 186 3.62 -6.99 -1.98
N LEU A 187 2.39 -7.34 -1.63
CA LEU A 187 1.21 -6.87 -2.34
C LEU A 187 0.84 -5.50 -1.77
N GLU A 188 0.87 -4.48 -2.60
CA GLU A 188 0.42 -3.13 -2.25
C GLU A 188 -0.90 -2.89 -2.97
N VAL A 189 -1.92 -2.43 -2.26
CA VAL A 189 -3.22 -2.11 -2.83
C VAL A 189 -3.50 -0.65 -2.55
N SER A 190 -3.66 0.14 -3.61
CA SER A 190 -4.02 1.54 -3.50
C SER A 190 -5.48 1.76 -3.90
N LYS A 191 -6.11 2.73 -3.25
CA LYS A 191 -7.48 3.18 -3.51
C LYS A 191 -7.53 4.69 -3.43
N GLN A 192 -7.99 5.31 -4.50
CA GLN A 192 -8.17 6.75 -4.51
C GLN A 192 -9.38 7.15 -3.68
N THR A 193 -9.24 8.22 -2.90
CA THR A 193 -10.33 8.79 -2.11
C THR A 193 -10.81 10.09 -2.75
N TYR A 194 -12.13 10.27 -2.74
CA TYR A 194 -12.81 11.38 -3.40
C TYR A 194 -13.66 12.13 -2.38
N ASP A 195 -13.42 13.43 -2.27
CA ASP A 195 -14.24 14.34 -1.50
C ASP A 195 -15.53 14.70 -2.24
N THR A 196 -16.46 15.31 -1.51
CA THR A 196 -17.71 15.75 -2.11
C THR A 196 -17.46 16.82 -3.17
N GLY A 197 -17.80 16.50 -4.41
CA GLY A 197 -17.62 17.41 -5.56
C GLY A 197 -16.39 17.11 -6.41
N ASP A 198 -15.58 16.12 -6.03
CA ASP A 198 -14.44 15.70 -6.84
C ASP A 198 -14.89 15.14 -8.20
N LYS A 199 -14.07 15.41 -9.21
CA LYS A 199 -14.22 14.80 -10.53
C LYS A 199 -13.50 13.45 -10.52
N VAL A 200 -13.96 12.51 -11.34
CA VAL A 200 -13.33 11.18 -11.50
C VAL A 200 -11.83 11.26 -11.83
N CYS A 201 -11.38 12.31 -12.54
CA CYS A 201 -9.95 12.51 -12.85
C CYS A 201 -9.08 12.89 -11.65
N CYS A 202 -9.71 13.30 -10.56
CA CYS A 202 -9.19 14.33 -9.68
C CYS A 202 -9.57 13.98 -8.24
N ALA A 203 -9.05 12.84 -7.78
CA ALA A 203 -9.15 12.38 -6.40
C ALA A 203 -8.48 13.38 -5.44
N SER A 204 -9.00 13.49 -4.23
CA SER A 204 -8.44 14.33 -3.16
C SER A 204 -7.48 13.57 -2.25
N GLY A 205 -7.39 12.25 -2.35
CA GLY A 205 -6.39 11.48 -1.61
C GLY A 205 -6.25 10.04 -2.09
N GLU A 206 -5.51 9.25 -1.32
CA GLU A 206 -5.30 7.82 -1.54
C GLU A 206 -5.05 7.08 -0.23
N ASP A 207 -5.69 5.93 -0.08
CA ASP A 207 -5.33 4.90 0.89
C ASP A 207 -4.42 3.88 0.23
N VAL A 208 -3.29 3.58 0.87
CA VAL A 208 -2.40 2.50 0.46
C VAL A 208 -2.30 1.47 1.58
N MET A 209 -2.64 0.23 1.27
CA MET A 209 -2.57 -0.92 2.16
C MET A 209 -1.51 -1.89 1.68
N THR A 210 -0.65 -2.36 2.58
CA THR A 210 0.35 -3.38 2.28
C THR A 210 -0.03 -4.70 2.95
N TYR A 211 0.02 -5.76 2.14
CA TYR A 211 -0.36 -7.11 2.52
C TYR A 211 0.82 -8.05 2.42
N ARG A 212 0.89 -8.99 3.37
CA ARG A 212 1.85 -10.08 3.36
C ARG A 212 1.15 -11.42 3.32
N TRP A 213 1.71 -12.36 2.57
CA TRP A 213 1.23 -13.74 2.56
C TRP A 213 1.57 -14.45 3.87
N THR A 214 0.55 -14.88 4.62
CA THR A 214 0.72 -15.65 5.85
C THR A 214 -0.45 -16.60 6.07
N GLY A 215 -0.15 -17.83 6.50
CA GLY A 215 -1.20 -18.82 6.80
C GLY A 215 -2.14 -19.14 5.63
N GLY A 216 -1.66 -19.01 4.38
CA GLY A 216 -2.47 -19.33 3.20
C GLY A 216 -3.38 -18.21 2.70
N ARG A 217 -3.17 -16.96 3.17
CA ARG A 217 -3.91 -15.78 2.72
C ARG A 217 -3.06 -14.52 2.80
N PHE A 218 -3.48 -13.46 2.13
CA PHE A 218 -2.94 -12.13 2.36
C PHE A 218 -3.53 -11.52 3.64
N VAL A 219 -2.67 -10.94 4.47
CA VAL A 219 -3.04 -10.23 5.69
C VAL A 219 -2.49 -8.82 5.60
N GLU A 220 -3.36 -7.82 5.75
CA GLU A 220 -2.98 -6.41 5.85
C GLU A 220 -2.11 -6.24 7.09
N TYR A 221 -0.97 -5.58 6.93
CA TYR A 221 -0.08 -5.32 8.06
C TYR A 221 0.37 -3.85 8.14
N ALA A 222 0.17 -3.08 7.07
CA ALA A 222 0.39 -1.65 7.05
C ALA A 222 -0.69 -0.95 6.23
N ARG A 223 -1.03 0.27 6.62
CA ARG A 223 -1.90 1.18 5.90
C ARG A 223 -1.44 2.61 6.15
N TYR A 224 -1.47 3.44 5.11
CA TYR A 224 -1.34 4.88 5.24
C TYR A 224 -2.32 5.58 4.32
N HIS A 225 -2.69 6.80 4.71
CA HIS A 225 -3.53 7.69 3.94
C HIS A 225 -2.70 8.90 3.53
N THR A 226 -2.88 9.37 2.29
CA THR A 226 -2.27 10.60 1.80
C THR A 226 -3.36 11.50 1.25
N ASP A 227 -3.48 12.71 1.81
CA ASP A 227 -4.25 13.79 1.20
C ASP A 227 -3.43 14.41 0.06
N TYR A 228 -4.02 14.47 -1.12
CA TYR A 228 -3.47 15.26 -2.22
C TYR A 228 -3.81 16.72 -1.94
N SER A 229 -2.85 17.44 -1.35
CA SER A 229 -3.00 18.88 -1.16
C SER A 229 -3.33 19.54 -2.50
N ASN A 230 -4.32 20.43 -2.55
CA ASN A 230 -4.47 21.35 -3.67
C ASN A 230 -3.30 22.34 -3.61
N ASN A 231 -2.11 21.99 -4.15
CA ASN A 231 -0.95 22.88 -4.17
C ASN A 231 -1.16 24.07 -5.13
N GLY A 232 -2.05 24.98 -4.76
CA GLY A 232 -1.87 26.41 -4.99
C GLY A 232 -1.38 27.04 -3.70
N GLY A 233 -0.12 26.84 -3.32
CA GLY A 233 0.43 27.46 -2.11
C GLY A 233 1.75 26.86 -1.66
N THR A 234 2.82 27.60 -1.88
CA THR A 234 4.16 27.41 -1.31
C THR A 234 4.10 27.46 0.22
N GLU A 235 4.50 26.39 0.92
CA GLU A 235 5.47 26.50 2.02
C GLU A 235 5.99 25.13 2.45
N THR A 236 7.31 25.03 2.44
CA THR A 236 8.13 23.89 2.81
C THR A 236 8.04 23.65 4.32
N ALA A 237 7.39 22.58 4.76
CA ALA A 237 7.57 22.07 6.11
C ALA A 237 8.93 21.35 6.18
N THR A 238 9.93 22.04 6.73
CA THR A 238 11.21 21.44 7.12
C THR A 238 10.96 20.48 8.28
N PRO A 239 11.44 19.22 8.24
CA PRO A 239 11.29 18.31 9.37
C PRO A 239 12.12 18.81 10.56
N GLU A 240 11.45 18.98 11.70
CA GLU A 240 12.08 19.29 12.99
C GLU A 240 12.90 18.07 13.45
N PRO A 241 14.21 18.22 13.73
CA PRO A 241 15.01 17.12 14.26
C PRO A 241 14.58 16.79 15.69
N ALA A 242 14.41 15.50 15.96
CA ALA A 242 14.12 14.99 17.30
C ALA A 242 15.25 15.35 18.28
N PRO A 243 14.93 15.67 19.55
CA PRO A 243 15.95 15.95 20.55
C PRO A 243 16.81 14.71 20.81
N GLU A 244 18.11 14.87 20.64
CA GLU A 244 19.14 13.93 21.04
C GLU A 244 19.42 14.06 22.55
N ASP A 245 19.46 12.91 23.26
CA ASP A 245 19.83 12.77 24.68
C ASP A 245 21.35 12.59 24.81
#